data_AF-A0A349ALI2-F1
#
_entry.id   AF-A0A349ALI2-F1
#
_cell.length_a   1.000
_cell.length_b   1.000
_cell.length_c   1.000
_cell.angle_alpha   90.00
_cell.angle_beta   90.00
_cell.angle_gamma   90.00
#
_symmetry.space_group_name_H-M   'P 1'
#
loop_
_entity.id
_entity.type
_entity.pdbx_description
1 polymer ?
#
loop_
_entity_poly.entity_id
_entity_poly.type
_entity_poly.pdbx_seq_one_letter_code
_entity_poly.pdbx_strand_id
1 'polypeptide(L)'
;MLESGSKLSTGSRERVGVFGHAKQEGGYEKLANQGITQEKADAIILTTEEQKFYDAIQKFNESSYPAVKKYAMDTYNVDVGKVDNYMSYMTDYEAMGDLEMYDRFGKQAEDMITNRRTKKVEESFTKARIGAGTQKVQLDALKIAQRHADDVAYMLTMGKDIKQYSEIVYSPEIREKLGDVGALAWLQYLDLMARKGGSEGAKRLAALDVLRRNIGAGVLSFRLSSALVQFTSFADTMGTIGVEYATKGASRIATSKEWRQFVLNNFPEVRKAIGDDIAFREFGDGFMGKFSKVGTKPLQVLDGLMRSTAVTGAYEKLAFERGITVDLLNPDKQLIQEATALMRQSQGSSFFKDQPLALTTGFGLLENKSLNKAALTFQSFMLNRWDNMNRQIWRMGIKEGDYKKASASFFWMVIFAAATEEGIRRGGRSIINLATGDKQSEQSFAENSVLNVVQTIPIAGSLVSALTYSSNPVPIINTAEDLLTGAGTVVKGKAGSTKAKGAVQAIGAAGSLLGVAGSSQAAQIIKKIIPTSTGGTKSSGSKRLKTPAGLPSLPKFQLPTPPGLPKLPKL
;
A
#
# COMPACT_ATOMS: atom_id res chain seq x y z
N MET A 1 -0.74 -0.78 -29.58
CA MET A 1 0.59 -0.46 -29.04
C MET A 1 1.02 -1.42 -27.93
N LEU A 2 0.38 -1.42 -26.74
CA LEU A 2 0.84 -2.27 -25.62
C LEU A 2 0.69 -3.77 -25.89
N GLU A 3 -0.42 -4.17 -26.49
CA GLU A 3 -0.65 -5.57 -26.86
C GLU A 3 0.38 -6.06 -27.88
N SER A 4 0.68 -5.27 -28.91
CA SER A 4 1.68 -5.60 -29.92
C SER A 4 3.07 -5.75 -29.31
N GLY A 5 3.50 -4.82 -28.44
CA GLY A 5 4.81 -4.93 -27.79
C GLY A 5 4.91 -6.10 -26.80
N SER A 6 3.81 -6.47 -26.13
CA SER A 6 3.78 -7.60 -25.19
C SER A 6 4.04 -8.96 -25.84
N LYS A 7 3.76 -9.10 -27.14
CA LYS A 7 3.98 -10.32 -27.93
C LYS A 7 5.44 -10.48 -28.38
N LEU A 8 6.22 -9.39 -28.36
CA LEU A 8 7.64 -9.40 -28.74
C LEU A 8 8.52 -9.94 -27.60
N SER A 9 9.65 -10.54 -27.95
CA SER A 9 10.72 -10.91 -27.01
C SER A 9 11.41 -9.66 -26.43
N THR A 10 12.10 -9.78 -25.28
CA THR A 10 12.86 -8.66 -24.70
C THR A 10 13.89 -8.10 -25.69
N GLY A 11 14.67 -8.96 -26.36
CA GLY A 11 15.64 -8.52 -27.36
C GLY A 11 15.01 -7.82 -28.56
N SER A 12 13.83 -8.25 -29.02
CA SER A 12 13.09 -7.54 -30.07
C SER A 12 12.61 -6.15 -29.61
N ARG A 13 12.18 -6.01 -28.35
CA ARG A 13 11.78 -4.71 -27.79
C ARG A 13 12.98 -3.77 -27.65
N GLU A 14 14.14 -4.29 -27.28
CA GLU A 14 15.39 -3.54 -27.22
C GLU A 14 15.84 -3.08 -28.60
N ARG A 15 15.77 -3.94 -29.62
CA ARG A 15 16.05 -3.57 -31.02
C ARG A 15 15.15 -2.44 -31.51
N VAL A 16 13.85 -2.49 -31.21
CA VAL A 16 12.91 -1.39 -31.52
C VAL A 16 13.28 -0.11 -30.78
N GLY A 17 13.74 -0.20 -29.53
CA GLY A 17 14.15 0.98 -28.76
C GLY A 17 15.43 1.61 -29.29
N VAL A 18 16.44 0.82 -29.63
CA VAL A 18 17.68 1.30 -30.27
C VAL A 18 17.35 1.96 -31.62
N PHE A 19 16.54 1.30 -32.46
CA PHE A 19 16.09 1.86 -33.73
C PHE A 19 15.36 3.20 -33.52
N GLY A 20 14.42 3.25 -32.57
CA GLY A 20 13.64 4.45 -32.30
C GLY A 20 14.48 5.60 -31.76
N HIS A 21 15.42 5.34 -30.85
CA HIS A 21 16.36 6.36 -30.39
C HIS A 21 17.25 6.85 -31.54
N ALA A 22 17.81 5.96 -32.36
CA ALA A 22 18.66 6.34 -33.50
C ALA A 22 17.95 7.24 -34.54
N LYS A 23 16.62 7.09 -34.71
CA LYS A 23 15.83 7.92 -35.61
C LYS A 23 15.48 9.31 -35.07
N GLN A 24 15.66 9.55 -33.77
CA GLN A 24 15.41 10.84 -33.14
C GLN A 24 16.70 11.66 -33.09
N GLU A 25 16.58 12.98 -33.25
CA GLU A 25 17.68 13.92 -33.06
C GLU A 25 18.33 13.75 -31.67
N GLY A 26 19.66 13.68 -31.62
CA GLY A 26 20.45 13.47 -30.41
C GLY A 26 20.47 12.02 -29.89
N GLY A 27 19.91 11.07 -30.63
CA GLY A 27 19.76 9.68 -30.19
C GLY A 27 21.03 8.85 -30.26
N TYR A 28 21.84 9.02 -31.29
CA TYR A 28 23.12 8.30 -31.43
C TYR A 28 24.08 8.62 -30.28
N GLU A 29 24.12 9.87 -29.82
CA GLU A 29 24.95 10.30 -28.69
C GLU A 29 24.51 9.61 -27.38
N LYS A 30 23.20 9.36 -27.22
CA LYS A 30 22.68 8.62 -26.05
C LYS A 30 22.98 7.14 -26.11
N LEU A 31 22.90 6.55 -27.31
CA LEU A 31 23.25 5.15 -27.53
C LEU A 31 24.76 4.91 -27.35
N ALA A 32 25.60 5.86 -27.75
CA ALA A 32 27.05 5.79 -27.58
C ALA A 32 27.46 5.66 -26.10
N ASN A 33 26.74 6.31 -25.17
CA ASN A 33 26.96 6.18 -23.72
C ASN A 33 26.72 4.76 -23.18
N GLN A 34 26.09 3.89 -23.97
CA GLN A 34 25.85 2.47 -23.64
C GLN A 34 26.74 1.53 -24.44
N GLY A 35 27.74 2.05 -25.16
CA GLY A 35 28.60 1.25 -26.03
C GLY A 35 27.93 0.78 -27.32
N ILE A 36 26.78 1.36 -27.68
CA ILE A 36 26.10 1.10 -28.95
C ILE A 36 26.62 2.13 -29.96
N THR A 37 27.45 1.67 -30.90
CA THR A 37 27.98 2.51 -31.97
C THR A 37 26.89 2.84 -33.00
N GLN A 38 27.07 3.94 -33.73
CA GLN A 38 26.19 4.31 -34.83
C GLN A 38 26.02 3.17 -35.84
N GLU A 39 27.13 2.53 -36.23
CA GLU A 39 27.11 1.36 -37.12
C GLU A 39 26.25 0.21 -36.59
N LYS A 40 26.33 -0.09 -35.28
CA LYS A 40 25.52 -1.14 -34.67
C LYS A 40 24.04 -0.77 -34.63
N ALA A 41 23.72 0.50 -34.39
CA ALA A 41 22.34 0.98 -34.41
C ALA A 41 21.75 0.96 -35.82
N ASP A 42 22.51 1.40 -36.82
CA ASP A 42 22.10 1.45 -38.23
C ASP A 42 21.98 0.06 -38.86
N ALA A 43 22.73 -0.92 -38.37
CA ALA A 43 22.60 -2.31 -38.78
C ALA A 43 21.28 -2.97 -38.31
N ILE A 44 20.51 -2.34 -37.41
CA ILE A 44 19.24 -2.89 -36.94
C ILE A 44 18.16 -2.69 -38.00
N ILE A 45 17.84 -3.77 -38.72
CA ILE A 45 16.67 -3.86 -39.59
C ILE A 45 15.52 -4.50 -38.83
N LEU A 46 14.46 -3.73 -38.56
CA LEU A 46 13.28 -4.23 -37.85
C LEU A 46 12.52 -5.26 -38.71
N THR A 47 12.06 -6.33 -38.07
CA THR A 47 11.10 -7.27 -38.66
C THR A 47 9.73 -6.61 -38.82
N THR A 48 8.82 -7.22 -39.58
CA THR A 48 7.46 -6.69 -39.79
C THR A 48 6.70 -6.44 -38.49
N GLU A 49 6.81 -7.34 -37.50
CA GLU A 49 6.13 -7.18 -36.20
C GLU A 49 6.82 -6.10 -35.32
N GLU A 50 8.14 -6.00 -35.38
CA GLU A 50 8.90 -4.94 -34.69
C GLU A 50 8.58 -3.56 -35.28
N GLN A 51 8.52 -3.44 -36.61
CA GLN A 51 8.15 -2.21 -37.30
C GLN A 51 6.71 -1.81 -36.96
N LYS A 52 5.76 -2.76 -37.02
CA LYS A 52 4.36 -2.51 -36.63
C LYS A 52 4.24 -2.01 -35.18
N PHE A 53 5.09 -2.52 -34.28
CA PHE A 53 5.13 -2.03 -32.90
C PHE A 53 5.70 -0.61 -32.82
N TYR A 54 6.81 -0.32 -33.52
CA TYR A 54 7.38 1.02 -33.62
C TYR A 54 6.38 2.04 -34.18
N ASP A 55 5.71 1.72 -35.28
CA ASP A 55 4.70 2.57 -35.92
C ASP A 55 3.52 2.83 -34.97
N ALA A 56 3.14 1.83 -34.16
CA ALA A 56 2.11 2.00 -33.15
C ALA A 56 2.53 2.96 -32.02
N ILE A 57 3.83 3.03 -31.68
CA ILE A 57 4.38 4.03 -30.75
C ILE A 57 4.31 5.42 -31.38
N GLN A 58 4.79 5.56 -32.62
CA GLN A 58 4.77 6.84 -33.33
C GLN A 58 3.34 7.37 -33.48
N LYS A 59 2.41 6.52 -33.91
CA LYS A 59 0.99 6.87 -34.00
C LYS A 59 0.40 7.34 -32.67
N PHE A 60 0.77 6.71 -31.55
CA PHE A 60 0.35 7.15 -30.22
C PHE A 60 0.90 8.55 -29.90
N ASN A 61 2.20 8.78 -30.12
CA ASN A 61 2.86 10.07 -29.87
C ASN A 61 2.25 11.18 -30.72
N GLU A 62 2.02 10.92 -32.01
CA GLU A 62 1.38 11.87 -32.92
C GLU A 62 -0.06 12.19 -32.51
N SER A 63 -0.84 11.18 -32.12
CA SER A 63 -2.23 11.38 -31.70
C SER A 63 -2.38 12.13 -30.38
N SER A 64 -1.40 11.99 -29.48
CA SER A 64 -1.42 12.62 -28.16
C SER A 64 -0.79 14.02 -28.15
N TYR A 65 0.10 14.32 -29.12
CA TYR A 65 0.82 15.60 -29.21
C TYR A 65 -0.09 16.84 -29.18
N PRO A 66 -1.22 16.93 -29.94
CA PRO A 66 -2.08 18.11 -29.89
C PRO A 66 -2.63 18.38 -28.49
N ALA A 67 -3.00 17.33 -27.75
CA ALA A 67 -3.48 17.45 -26.38
C ALA A 67 -2.37 17.89 -25.43
N VAL A 68 -1.16 17.33 -25.58
CA VAL A 68 0.04 17.72 -24.81
C VAL A 68 0.42 19.18 -25.06
N LYS A 69 0.47 19.61 -26.32
CA LYS A 69 0.76 21.00 -26.71
C LYS A 69 -0.27 21.96 -26.12
N LYS A 70 -1.56 21.65 -26.28
CA LYS A 70 -2.64 22.46 -25.70
C LYS A 70 -2.51 22.54 -24.18
N TYR A 71 -2.28 21.42 -23.49
CA TYR A 71 -2.08 21.41 -22.05
C TYR A 71 -0.90 22.29 -21.62
N ALA A 72 0.25 22.18 -22.30
CA ALA A 72 1.44 22.98 -21.99
C ALA A 72 1.21 24.48 -22.21
N MET A 73 0.50 24.84 -23.28
CA MET A 73 0.12 26.21 -23.56
C MET A 73 -0.87 26.74 -22.50
N ASP A 74 -1.98 26.04 -22.27
CA ASP A 74 -3.04 26.47 -21.35
C ASP A 74 -2.57 26.54 -19.90
N THR A 75 -1.69 25.62 -19.50
CA THR A 75 -1.29 25.44 -18.09
C THR A 75 0.00 26.20 -17.77
N TYR A 76 0.95 26.29 -18.70
CA TYR A 76 2.27 26.88 -18.45
C TYR A 76 2.64 28.01 -19.38
N ASN A 77 1.79 28.33 -20.37
CA ASN A 77 2.10 29.31 -21.42
C ASN A 77 3.40 28.97 -22.17
N VAL A 78 3.60 27.67 -22.46
CA VAL A 78 4.77 27.17 -23.19
C VAL A 78 4.31 26.52 -24.49
N ASP A 79 4.88 26.96 -25.62
CA ASP A 79 4.70 26.30 -26.91
C ASP A 79 5.71 25.15 -27.05
N VAL A 80 5.21 23.91 -27.09
CA VAL A 80 6.03 22.70 -27.23
C VAL A 80 6.11 22.32 -28.70
N GLY A 81 7.32 22.30 -29.26
CA GLY A 81 7.57 21.87 -30.64
C GLY A 81 7.29 20.37 -30.88
N LYS A 82 6.98 20.00 -32.12
CA LYS A 82 6.89 18.59 -32.53
C LYS A 82 8.31 18.05 -32.73
N VAL A 83 8.56 16.84 -32.24
CA VAL A 83 9.82 16.11 -32.47
C VAL A 83 9.54 14.97 -33.44
N ASP A 84 10.31 14.91 -34.51
CA ASP A 84 10.18 13.82 -35.49
C ASP A 84 10.72 12.51 -34.89
N ASN A 85 10.00 11.42 -35.15
CA ASN A 85 10.31 10.07 -34.65
C ASN A 85 10.44 9.96 -33.12
N TYR A 86 9.65 10.74 -32.39
CA TYR A 86 9.75 10.86 -30.94
C TYR A 86 9.75 9.51 -30.21
N MET A 87 10.74 9.34 -29.33
CA MET A 87 10.94 8.26 -28.38
C MET A 87 11.45 8.88 -27.05
N SER A 88 10.79 8.58 -25.94
CA SER A 88 11.16 9.18 -24.66
C SER A 88 12.54 8.68 -24.17
N TYR A 89 13.47 9.59 -23.95
CA TYR A 89 14.76 9.31 -23.33
C TYR A 89 14.61 9.07 -21.81
N MET A 90 14.15 7.87 -21.44
CA MET A 90 14.03 7.44 -20.05
C MET A 90 15.39 6.95 -19.54
N THR A 91 15.74 7.29 -18.30
CA THR A 91 16.94 6.71 -17.68
C THR A 91 16.76 5.22 -17.46
N ASP A 92 17.77 4.43 -17.80
CA ASP A 92 17.91 3.07 -17.29
C ASP A 92 18.70 3.09 -15.98
N TYR A 93 17.98 2.98 -14.86
CA TYR A 93 18.61 2.95 -13.54
C TYR A 93 19.28 1.60 -13.23
N GLU A 94 18.89 0.51 -13.91
CA GLU A 94 19.47 -0.81 -13.71
C GLU A 94 20.82 -0.93 -14.44
N ALA A 95 21.01 -0.18 -15.53
CA ALA A 95 22.24 -0.15 -16.30
C ALA A 95 23.30 0.86 -15.78
N MET A 96 22.95 1.71 -14.81
CA MET A 96 23.86 2.70 -14.21
C MET A 96 24.70 2.07 -13.09
N GLY A 97 25.99 2.39 -13.05
CA GLY A 97 26.84 2.04 -11.92
C GLY A 97 26.52 2.89 -10.68
N ASP A 98 26.77 2.38 -9.48
CA ASP A 98 26.50 3.10 -8.21
C ASP A 98 27.20 4.47 -8.14
N LEU A 99 28.40 4.58 -8.73
CA LEU A 99 29.14 5.83 -8.87
C LEU A 99 28.49 6.82 -9.86
N GLU A 100 27.90 6.34 -10.96
CA GLU A 100 27.19 7.17 -11.94
C GLU A 100 25.85 7.66 -11.38
N MET A 101 25.17 6.83 -10.57
CA MET A 101 24.02 7.28 -9.79
C MET A 101 24.43 8.34 -8.78
N TYR A 102 25.55 8.15 -8.07
CA TYR A 102 26.07 9.12 -7.10
C TYR A 102 26.51 10.44 -7.76
N ASP A 103 27.15 10.44 -8.93
CA ASP A 103 27.53 11.67 -9.63
C ASP A 103 26.33 12.44 -10.19
N ARG A 104 25.31 11.72 -10.68
CA ARG A 104 24.09 12.34 -11.20
C ARG A 104 23.22 12.95 -10.11
N PHE A 105 23.20 12.34 -8.94
CA PHE A 105 22.47 12.84 -7.79
C PHE A 105 23.35 13.60 -6.81
N GLY A 106 24.68 13.66 -6.91
CA GLY A 106 25.54 14.15 -5.84
C GLY A 106 25.52 15.67 -5.67
N LYS A 107 25.85 16.41 -6.74
CA LYS A 107 25.79 17.89 -6.73
C LYS A 107 24.37 18.44 -6.91
N GLN A 108 23.48 17.69 -7.56
CA GLN A 108 22.06 18.03 -7.67
C GLN A 108 21.25 17.60 -6.44
N ALA A 109 21.72 16.65 -5.61
CA ALA A 109 21.07 16.35 -4.34
C ALA A 109 21.18 17.53 -3.40
N GLU A 110 22.29 18.27 -3.37
CA GLU A 110 22.35 19.48 -2.55
C GLU A 110 21.33 20.53 -3.04
N ASP A 111 21.17 20.75 -4.35
CA ASP A 111 20.13 21.66 -4.90
C ASP A 111 18.68 21.12 -4.79
N MET A 112 18.49 19.79 -4.84
CA MET A 112 17.20 19.11 -4.64
C MET A 112 16.82 18.99 -3.16
N ILE A 113 17.81 18.96 -2.26
CA ILE A 113 17.66 18.97 -0.80
C ILE A 113 17.47 20.42 -0.30
N THR A 114 17.98 21.44 -0.99
CA THR A 114 17.97 22.86 -0.54
C THR A 114 16.77 23.72 -0.97
N ASN A 115 15.59 23.13 -1.22
CA ASN A 115 14.28 23.83 -1.33
C ASN A 115 13.82 24.39 -2.69
N ARG A 116 13.74 23.57 -3.75
CA ARG A 116 12.75 23.84 -4.81
C ARG A 116 11.73 22.73 -4.92
N ARG A 117 10.77 22.75 -3.98
CA ARG A 117 9.50 22.00 -4.11
C ARG A 117 8.87 22.37 -5.45
N THR A 118 8.73 21.39 -6.34
CA THR A 118 8.32 21.66 -7.72
C THR A 118 6.81 21.76 -7.79
N LYS A 119 6.28 22.90 -8.24
CA LYS A 119 4.84 23.11 -8.51
C LYS A 119 4.32 22.34 -9.74
N LYS A 120 5.12 21.43 -10.28
CA LYS A 120 4.98 20.85 -11.62
C LYS A 120 5.03 19.33 -11.53
N VAL A 121 4.16 18.65 -12.28
CA VAL A 121 4.28 17.22 -12.58
C VAL A 121 5.63 16.97 -13.28
N GLU A 122 6.23 15.79 -13.12
CA GLU A 122 7.50 15.45 -13.78
C GLU A 122 7.40 15.66 -15.31
N GLU A 123 7.97 16.77 -15.79
CA GLU A 123 7.89 17.28 -17.16
C GLU A 123 9.03 16.76 -18.05
N SER A 124 9.62 15.62 -17.73
CA SER A 124 10.88 15.14 -18.31
C SER A 124 10.85 14.99 -19.84
N PHE A 125 9.66 14.91 -20.44
CA PHE A 125 9.41 14.81 -21.89
C PHE A 125 9.21 16.16 -22.62
N THR A 126 9.09 17.29 -21.90
CA THR A 126 8.83 18.62 -22.49
C THR A 126 10.07 19.51 -22.64
N LYS A 127 11.21 19.10 -22.08
CA LYS A 127 12.48 19.85 -22.20
C LYS A 127 13.17 19.50 -23.51
N ALA A 128 13.53 20.52 -24.31
CA ALA A 128 14.47 20.36 -25.41
C ALA A 128 15.79 19.80 -24.85
N ARG A 129 16.25 18.65 -25.37
CA ARG A 129 17.48 18.00 -24.92
C ARG A 129 18.55 18.19 -25.97
N ILE A 130 19.41 19.19 -25.77
CA ILE A 130 20.57 19.44 -26.62
C ILE A 130 21.81 18.86 -25.89
N GLY A 131 22.54 17.96 -26.55
CA GLY A 131 23.87 17.51 -26.14
C GLY A 131 24.00 16.11 -25.50
N ALA A 132 25.24 15.61 -25.55
CA ALA A 132 25.69 14.30 -25.05
C ALA A 132 25.73 14.21 -23.51
N GLY A 133 24.58 14.32 -22.85
CA GLY A 133 24.50 14.02 -21.42
C GLY A 133 24.78 12.54 -21.15
N THR A 134 25.52 12.21 -20.08
CA THR A 134 26.03 10.88 -19.62
C THR A 134 24.95 9.85 -19.26
N GLN A 135 23.70 10.11 -19.61
CA GLN A 135 22.56 9.27 -19.25
C GLN A 135 22.53 8.01 -20.09
N LYS A 136 22.62 6.85 -19.43
CA LYS A 136 22.19 5.56 -19.99
C LYS A 136 20.67 5.54 -20.15
N VAL A 137 20.20 5.27 -21.35
CA VAL A 137 18.78 5.29 -21.73
C VAL A 137 18.15 3.89 -21.66
N GLN A 138 16.90 3.79 -21.21
CA GLN A 138 16.16 2.52 -21.29
C GLN A 138 16.02 2.14 -22.77
N LEU A 139 16.30 0.88 -23.10
CA LEU A 139 16.23 0.36 -24.46
C LEU A 139 14.98 -0.48 -24.70
N ASP A 140 14.34 -1.03 -23.67
CA ASP A 140 13.08 -1.76 -23.84
C ASP A 140 11.97 -0.79 -24.27
N ALA A 141 11.66 -0.77 -25.57
CA ALA A 141 10.67 0.11 -26.16
C ALA A 141 9.26 -0.07 -25.57
N LEU A 142 8.91 -1.27 -25.07
CA LEU A 142 7.64 -1.47 -24.40
C LEU A 142 7.60 -0.76 -23.05
N LYS A 143 8.68 -0.86 -22.25
CA LYS A 143 8.78 -0.13 -20.98
C LYS A 143 8.73 1.38 -21.22
N ILE A 144 9.47 1.87 -22.22
CA ILE A 144 9.48 3.30 -22.60
C ILE A 144 8.06 3.76 -22.97
N ALA A 145 7.42 3.05 -23.90
CA ALA A 145 6.09 3.41 -24.40
C ALA A 145 5.01 3.33 -23.30
N GLN A 146 5.06 2.31 -22.43
CA GLN A 146 4.15 2.19 -21.29
C GLN A 146 4.26 3.36 -20.34
N ARG A 147 5.49 3.70 -19.93
CA ARG A 147 5.71 4.76 -18.96
C ARG A 147 5.41 6.13 -19.57
N HIS A 148 5.82 6.38 -20.81
CA HIS A 148 5.46 7.62 -21.51
C HIS A 148 3.94 7.78 -21.67
N ALA A 149 3.22 6.72 -22.06
CA ALA A 149 1.76 6.78 -22.17
C ALA A 149 1.08 7.06 -20.82
N ASP A 150 1.58 6.45 -19.74
CA ASP A 150 1.10 6.72 -18.38
C ASP A 150 1.42 8.16 -17.93
N ASP A 151 2.59 8.70 -18.27
CA ASP A 151 3.00 10.08 -17.99
C ASP A 151 2.12 11.10 -18.71
N VAL A 152 1.87 10.89 -20.00
CA VAL A 152 0.97 11.72 -20.80
C VAL A 152 -0.46 11.65 -20.25
N ALA A 153 -0.98 10.45 -20.00
CA ALA A 153 -2.33 10.28 -19.47
C ALA A 153 -2.49 10.97 -18.10
N TYR A 154 -1.51 10.82 -17.21
CA TYR A 154 -1.55 11.45 -15.89
C TYR A 154 -1.42 12.97 -15.97
N MET A 155 -0.52 13.48 -16.80
CA MET A 155 -0.36 14.93 -17.00
C MET A 155 -1.67 15.55 -17.51
N LEU A 156 -2.29 14.95 -18.53
CA LEU A 156 -3.52 15.46 -19.13
C LEU A 156 -4.73 15.39 -18.18
N THR A 157 -4.72 14.47 -17.21
CA THR A 157 -5.84 14.28 -16.27
C THR A 157 -5.66 14.99 -14.94
N MET A 158 -4.44 15.09 -14.43
CA MET A 158 -4.15 15.58 -13.07
C MET A 158 -3.29 16.84 -13.05
N GLY A 159 -2.51 17.11 -14.12
CA GLY A 159 -1.46 18.12 -14.06
C GLY A 159 -1.97 19.55 -13.86
N LYS A 160 -3.10 19.89 -14.51
CA LYS A 160 -3.73 21.21 -14.36
C LYS A 160 -4.19 21.44 -12.93
N ASP A 161 -4.91 20.47 -12.37
CA ASP A 161 -5.46 20.54 -11.02
C ASP A 161 -4.33 20.63 -9.98
N ILE A 162 -3.29 19.78 -10.10
CA ILE A 162 -2.14 19.81 -9.20
C ILE A 162 -1.48 21.19 -9.21
N LYS A 163 -1.27 21.78 -10.40
CA LYS A 163 -0.71 23.13 -10.52
C LYS A 163 -1.60 24.17 -9.87
N GLN A 164 -2.90 24.19 -10.21
CA GLN A 164 -3.86 25.17 -9.69
C GLN A 164 -3.97 25.07 -8.17
N TYR A 165 -4.11 23.88 -7.61
CA TYR A 165 -4.13 23.69 -6.16
C TYR A 165 -2.81 24.11 -5.51
N SER A 166 -1.67 23.86 -6.16
CA SER A 166 -0.37 24.34 -5.64
C SER A 166 -0.36 25.87 -5.58
N GLU A 167 -0.77 26.55 -6.65
CA GLU A 167 -0.87 28.01 -6.69
C GLU A 167 -1.83 28.57 -5.62
N ILE A 168 -2.98 27.92 -5.42
CA ILE A 168 -3.94 28.25 -4.36
C ILE A 168 -3.29 28.12 -2.97
N VAL A 169 -2.59 27.02 -2.68
CA VAL A 169 -1.93 26.82 -1.38
C VAL A 169 -0.77 27.79 -1.16
N TYR A 170 -0.11 28.24 -2.23
CA TYR A 170 0.91 29.29 -2.18
C TYR A 170 0.34 30.71 -1.99
N SER A 171 -0.97 30.91 -2.18
CA SER A 171 -1.58 32.22 -1.97
C SER A 171 -1.52 32.63 -0.48
N PRO A 172 -1.26 33.91 -0.17
CA PRO A 172 -1.21 34.37 1.21
C PRO A 172 -2.49 34.08 2.01
N GLU A 173 -3.66 34.28 1.39
CA GLU A 173 -4.96 34.08 2.03
C GLU A 173 -5.16 32.64 2.50
N ILE A 174 -4.83 31.66 1.65
CA ILE A 174 -4.98 30.24 2.00
C ILE A 174 -3.91 29.82 2.99
N ARG A 175 -2.67 30.30 2.82
CA ARG A 175 -1.58 30.00 3.74
C ARG A 175 -1.85 30.52 5.15
N GLU A 176 -2.45 31.70 5.27
CA GLU A 176 -2.89 32.26 6.55
C GLU A 176 -3.96 31.38 7.22
N LYS A 177 -4.98 30.94 6.47
CA LYS A 177 -6.05 30.07 6.98
C LYS A 177 -5.56 28.67 7.36
N LEU A 178 -4.63 28.10 6.59
CA LEU A 178 -4.09 26.75 6.84
C LEU A 178 -2.99 26.75 7.92
N GLY A 179 -2.35 27.90 8.15
CA GLY A 179 -1.08 28.00 8.87
C GLY A 179 0.08 27.34 8.13
N ASP A 180 1.30 27.56 8.61
CA ASP A 180 2.51 27.05 7.94
C ASP A 180 2.56 25.52 7.87
N VAL A 181 2.12 24.84 8.93
CA VAL A 181 2.10 23.36 8.99
C VAL A 181 1.05 22.79 8.02
N GLY A 182 -0.14 23.38 7.95
CA GLY A 182 -1.20 22.94 7.05
C GLY A 182 -0.85 23.19 5.59
N ALA A 183 -0.31 24.37 5.27
CA ALA A 183 0.18 24.68 3.94
C ALA A 183 1.33 23.76 3.52
N LEU A 184 2.27 23.47 4.44
CA LEU A 184 3.35 22.51 4.20
C LEU A 184 2.81 21.11 3.88
N ALA A 185 1.86 20.60 4.66
CA ALA A 185 1.27 19.27 4.46
C ALA A 185 0.55 19.18 3.10
N TRP A 186 -0.20 20.22 2.71
CA TRP A 186 -0.84 20.29 1.40
C TRP A 186 0.15 20.32 0.25
N LEU A 187 1.23 21.11 0.37
CA LEU A 187 2.27 21.14 -0.65
C LEU A 187 3.00 19.79 -0.78
N GLN A 188 3.23 19.08 0.33
CA GLN A 188 3.81 17.73 0.28
C GLN A 188 2.85 16.73 -0.37
N TYR A 189 1.56 16.83 -0.10
CA TYR A 189 0.56 16.00 -0.77
C TYR A 189 0.52 16.29 -2.28
N LEU A 190 0.50 17.56 -2.68
CA LEU A 190 0.50 17.96 -4.09
C LEU A 190 1.80 17.56 -4.81
N ASP A 191 2.94 17.65 -4.14
CA ASP A 191 4.23 17.15 -4.66
C ASP A 191 4.22 15.62 -4.83
N LEU A 192 3.67 14.88 -3.85
CA LEU A 192 3.48 13.44 -3.97
C LEU A 192 2.58 13.08 -5.16
N MET A 193 1.49 13.83 -5.36
CA MET A 193 0.61 13.69 -6.51
C MET A 193 1.35 13.98 -7.81
N ALA A 194 2.08 15.09 -7.88
CA ALA A 194 2.88 15.48 -9.04
C ALA A 194 3.87 14.40 -9.49
N ARG A 195 4.36 13.60 -8.53
CA ARG A 195 5.35 12.54 -8.74
C ARG A 195 4.76 11.15 -8.83
N LYS A 196 3.43 11.02 -8.86
CA LYS A 196 2.74 9.72 -8.87
C LYS A 196 3.16 8.77 -7.74
N GLY A 197 3.44 9.31 -6.54
CA GLY A 197 3.91 8.52 -5.40
C GLY A 197 5.43 8.35 -5.28
N GLY A 198 6.17 8.86 -6.26
CA GLY A 198 7.60 9.15 -6.13
C GLY A 198 7.81 10.26 -5.11
N SER A 199 8.93 10.23 -4.40
CA SER A 199 9.24 11.22 -3.36
C SER A 199 10.70 11.63 -3.54
N GLU A 200 10.97 12.87 -3.95
CA GLU A 200 12.33 13.45 -3.86
C GLU A 200 12.71 13.59 -2.38
N GLY A 201 14.01 13.47 -2.08
CA GLY A 201 14.54 13.71 -0.73
C GLY A 201 14.18 12.66 0.32
N ALA A 202 13.20 11.78 0.06
CA ALA A 202 12.91 10.67 0.97
C ALA A 202 14.10 9.71 0.95
N LYS A 203 14.92 9.76 2.00
CA LYS A 203 16.01 8.81 2.23
C LYS A 203 15.43 7.39 2.09
N ARG A 204 15.90 6.64 1.09
CA ARG A 204 15.53 5.24 0.88
C ARG A 204 16.69 4.38 1.32
N LEU A 205 16.38 3.32 2.05
CA LEU A 205 17.34 2.29 2.41
C LEU A 205 16.98 1.06 1.59
N ALA A 206 17.61 0.90 0.42
CA ALA A 206 17.28 -0.17 -0.53
C ALA A 206 17.31 -1.56 0.12
N ALA A 207 18.31 -1.83 0.97
CA ALA A 207 18.41 -3.07 1.74
C ALA A 207 17.21 -3.28 2.69
N LEU A 208 16.74 -2.22 3.36
CA LEU A 208 15.58 -2.28 4.23
C LEU A 208 14.30 -2.50 3.43
N ASP A 209 14.16 -1.88 2.26
CA ASP A 209 13.02 -2.08 1.37
C ASP A 209 12.96 -3.53 0.86
N VAL A 210 14.09 -4.11 0.46
CA VAL A 210 14.19 -5.54 0.07
C VAL A 210 13.84 -6.44 1.24
N LEU A 211 14.40 -6.19 2.41
CA LEU A 211 14.13 -6.98 3.61
C LEU A 211 12.66 -6.92 4.03
N ARG A 212 12.08 -5.72 4.04
CA ARG A 212 10.65 -5.48 4.29
C ARG A 212 9.80 -6.23 3.27
N ARG A 213 10.19 -6.20 1.98
CA ARG A 213 9.46 -6.90 0.93
C ARG A 213 9.44 -8.40 1.19
N ASN A 214 10.60 -8.97 1.48
CA ASN A 214 10.73 -10.39 1.79
C ASN A 214 9.91 -10.77 3.03
N ILE A 215 10.05 -10.03 4.13
CA ILE A 215 9.27 -10.31 5.35
C ILE A 215 7.77 -10.18 5.09
N GLY A 216 7.34 -9.16 4.34
CA GLY A 216 5.95 -9.01 3.92
C GLY A 216 5.44 -10.23 3.16
N ALA A 217 6.21 -10.71 2.19
CA ALA A 217 5.89 -11.94 1.46
C ALA A 217 5.87 -13.17 2.38
N GLY A 218 6.85 -13.34 3.26
CA GLY A 218 6.95 -14.49 4.16
C GLY A 218 5.83 -14.56 5.20
N VAL A 219 5.46 -13.39 5.78
CA VAL A 219 4.50 -13.28 6.87
C VAL A 219 3.05 -13.22 6.39
N LEU A 220 2.77 -12.53 5.26
CA LEU A 220 1.40 -12.37 4.76
C LEU A 220 0.94 -13.53 3.89
N SER A 221 1.86 -14.15 3.14
CA SER A 221 1.48 -15.25 2.25
C SER A 221 0.97 -16.44 3.05
N PHE A 222 -0.19 -16.95 2.65
CA PHE A 222 -0.88 -18.09 3.28
C PHE A 222 -1.35 -17.89 4.73
N ARG A 223 -1.14 -16.70 5.32
CA ARG A 223 -1.59 -16.43 6.69
C ARG A 223 -3.09 -16.17 6.71
N LEU A 224 -3.85 -17.22 7.03
CA LEU A 224 -5.33 -17.17 7.13
C LEU A 224 -5.81 -16.05 8.06
N SER A 225 -5.11 -15.77 9.16
CA SER A 225 -5.49 -14.67 10.07
C SER A 225 -5.46 -13.31 9.38
N SER A 226 -4.49 -13.05 8.50
CA SER A 226 -4.41 -11.78 7.76
C SER A 226 -5.53 -11.66 6.74
N ALA A 227 -5.87 -12.77 6.09
CA ALA A 227 -7.04 -12.88 5.22
C ALA A 227 -8.34 -12.59 5.98
N LEU A 228 -8.52 -13.18 7.17
CA LEU A 228 -9.73 -13.00 7.96
C LEU A 228 -9.83 -11.59 8.59
N VAL A 229 -8.72 -10.95 8.96
CA VAL A 229 -8.73 -9.57 9.48
C VAL A 229 -9.38 -8.59 8.48
N GLN A 230 -9.40 -8.89 7.18
CA GLN A 230 -10.13 -8.09 6.19
C GLN A 230 -11.63 -8.00 6.49
N PHE A 231 -12.24 -8.97 7.18
CA PHE A 231 -13.64 -8.85 7.62
C PHE A 231 -13.85 -7.70 8.62
N THR A 232 -12.81 -7.24 9.31
CA THR A 232 -12.93 -6.06 10.17
C THR A 232 -13.15 -4.77 9.37
N SER A 233 -12.75 -4.72 8.09
CA SER A 233 -13.06 -3.60 7.18
C SER A 233 -14.57 -3.47 6.91
N PHE A 234 -15.33 -4.55 7.13
CA PHE A 234 -16.79 -4.49 7.08
C PHE A 234 -17.34 -3.59 8.19
N ALA A 235 -16.68 -3.56 9.36
CA ALA A 235 -17.01 -2.64 10.43
C ALA A 235 -16.76 -1.18 10.03
N ASP A 236 -15.63 -0.91 9.36
CA ASP A 236 -15.32 0.42 8.83
C ASP A 236 -16.33 0.84 7.76
N THR A 237 -16.81 -0.12 6.96
CA THR A 237 -17.89 0.08 6.00
C THR A 237 -19.21 0.40 6.71
N MET A 238 -19.59 -0.34 7.75
CA MET A 238 -20.78 -0.04 8.57
C MET A 238 -20.70 1.34 9.22
N GLY A 239 -19.54 1.75 9.72
CA GLY A 239 -19.33 3.10 10.24
C GLY A 239 -19.47 4.18 9.16
N THR A 240 -19.03 3.89 7.94
CA THR A 240 -19.02 4.88 6.84
C THR A 240 -20.37 5.03 6.15
N ILE A 241 -21.01 3.92 5.75
CA ILE A 241 -22.25 3.94 4.97
C ILE A 241 -23.48 3.56 5.80
N GLY A 242 -23.30 3.07 7.03
CA GLY A 242 -24.38 2.57 7.88
C GLY A 242 -24.57 1.06 7.77
N VAL A 243 -25.07 0.46 8.85
CA VAL A 243 -25.26 -1.00 8.98
C VAL A 243 -26.21 -1.54 7.92
N GLU A 244 -27.32 -0.85 7.68
CA GLU A 244 -28.34 -1.28 6.72
C GLU A 244 -27.77 -1.42 5.30
N TYR A 245 -27.04 -0.41 4.83
CA TYR A 245 -26.48 -0.43 3.48
C TYR A 245 -25.27 -1.35 3.36
N ALA A 246 -24.47 -1.50 4.40
CA ALA A 246 -23.41 -2.48 4.43
C ALA A 246 -23.95 -3.92 4.32
N THR A 247 -25.02 -4.25 5.06
CA THR A 247 -25.65 -5.59 5.01
C THR A 247 -26.39 -5.82 3.70
N LYS A 248 -27.08 -4.81 3.15
CA LYS A 248 -27.65 -4.86 1.80
C LYS A 248 -26.56 -5.13 0.76
N GLY A 249 -25.46 -4.37 0.79
CA GLY A 249 -24.31 -4.58 -0.10
C GLY A 249 -23.74 -5.99 -0.02
N ALA A 250 -23.57 -6.53 1.20
CA ALA A 250 -23.08 -7.88 1.41
C ALA A 250 -24.05 -8.93 0.84
N SER A 251 -25.35 -8.75 1.11
CA SER A 251 -26.41 -9.61 0.60
C SER A 251 -26.48 -9.60 -0.93
N ARG A 252 -26.42 -8.44 -1.57
CA ARG A 252 -26.41 -8.30 -3.04
C ARG A 252 -25.23 -9.02 -3.67
N ILE A 253 -24.03 -8.82 -3.14
CA ILE A 253 -22.82 -9.48 -3.66
C ILE A 253 -22.87 -11.00 -3.45
N ALA A 254 -23.42 -11.46 -2.34
CA ALA A 254 -23.58 -12.88 -2.05
C ALA A 254 -24.64 -13.56 -2.95
N THR A 255 -25.74 -12.87 -3.26
CA THR A 255 -26.93 -13.49 -3.86
C THR A 255 -27.15 -13.16 -5.33
N SER A 256 -26.69 -12.01 -5.84
CA SER A 256 -26.93 -11.56 -7.22
C SER A 256 -25.67 -11.63 -8.08
N LYS A 257 -25.81 -12.24 -9.26
CA LYS A 257 -24.73 -12.28 -10.27
C LYS A 257 -24.63 -10.95 -11.02
N GLU A 258 -25.76 -10.30 -11.24
CA GLU A 258 -25.91 -9.01 -11.91
C GLU A 258 -25.14 -7.93 -11.15
N TRP A 259 -25.29 -7.88 -9.82
CA TRP A 259 -24.53 -6.96 -8.98
C TRP A 259 -23.03 -7.21 -9.03
N ARG A 260 -22.58 -8.47 -9.02
CA ARG A 260 -21.16 -8.81 -9.16
C ARG A 260 -20.59 -8.35 -10.51
N GLN A 261 -21.33 -8.55 -11.59
CA GLN A 261 -20.93 -8.07 -12.93
C GLN A 261 -20.94 -6.55 -13.01
N PHE A 262 -21.98 -5.90 -12.48
CA PHE A 262 -22.07 -4.44 -12.40
C PHE A 262 -20.85 -3.85 -11.70
N VAL A 263 -20.51 -4.38 -10.51
CA VAL A 263 -19.36 -3.92 -9.74
C VAL A 263 -18.05 -4.11 -10.51
N LEU A 264 -17.83 -5.31 -11.06
CA LEU A 264 -16.61 -5.60 -11.81
C LEU A 264 -16.47 -4.71 -13.04
N ASN A 265 -17.57 -4.37 -13.73
CA ASN A 265 -17.56 -3.56 -14.95
C ASN A 265 -17.36 -2.08 -14.68
N ASN A 266 -18.00 -1.54 -13.63
CA ASN A 266 -18.09 -0.10 -13.39
C ASN A 266 -17.10 0.43 -12.34
N PHE A 267 -16.51 -0.44 -11.52
CA PHE A 267 -15.57 -0.04 -10.47
C PHE A 267 -14.18 -0.65 -10.71
N PRO A 268 -13.33 0.00 -11.54
CA PRO A 268 -11.99 -0.47 -11.84
C PRO A 268 -11.13 -0.73 -10.60
N GLU A 269 -11.38 -0.03 -9.50
CA GLU A 269 -10.68 -0.24 -8.25
C GLU A 269 -11.02 -1.57 -7.60
N VAL A 270 -12.26 -2.00 -7.61
CA VAL A 270 -12.59 -3.35 -7.11
C VAL A 270 -11.85 -4.40 -7.94
N ARG A 271 -11.73 -4.19 -9.25
CA ARG A 271 -11.02 -5.09 -10.17
C ARG A 271 -9.49 -5.06 -9.99
N LYS A 272 -8.92 -3.88 -9.73
CA LYS A 272 -7.45 -3.63 -9.72
C LYS A 272 -6.83 -3.57 -8.32
N ALA A 273 -7.62 -3.37 -7.26
CA ALA A 273 -7.13 -3.16 -5.89
C ALA A 273 -6.96 -4.46 -5.10
N ILE A 274 -7.11 -5.61 -5.75
CA ILE A 274 -6.98 -6.93 -5.15
C ILE A 274 -5.58 -7.05 -4.48
N GLY A 275 -5.53 -6.88 -3.15
CA GLY A 275 -4.29 -6.91 -2.34
C GLY A 275 -3.84 -5.52 -1.89
N ASP A 276 -4.50 -4.98 -0.87
CA ASP A 276 -4.43 -3.59 -0.40
C ASP A 276 -3.17 -3.16 0.38
N ASP A 277 -2.04 -3.79 0.10
CA ASP A 277 -0.74 -3.40 0.65
C ASP A 277 0.15 -2.94 -0.51
N ILE A 278 0.81 -1.79 -0.35
CA ILE A 278 1.90 -1.35 -1.23
C ILE A 278 2.88 -2.50 -1.46
N ALA A 279 3.10 -3.29 -0.40
CA ALA A 279 3.96 -4.46 -0.45
C ALA A 279 3.56 -5.42 -1.58
N PHE A 280 2.27 -5.63 -1.91
CA PHE A 280 1.87 -6.52 -3.00
C PHE A 280 2.24 -6.02 -4.40
N ARG A 281 2.15 -4.71 -4.63
CA ARG A 281 2.67 -4.10 -5.86
C ARG A 281 4.18 -4.21 -5.93
N GLU A 282 4.83 -4.06 -4.79
CA GLU A 282 6.29 -4.15 -4.66
C GLU A 282 6.84 -5.59 -4.70
N PHE A 283 6.01 -6.62 -4.48
CA PHE A 283 6.38 -8.04 -4.60
C PHE A 283 6.36 -8.54 -6.06
N GLY A 284 5.91 -7.71 -7.01
CA GLY A 284 5.56 -8.17 -8.36
C GLY A 284 6.71 -8.70 -9.22
N ASP A 285 7.94 -8.33 -8.89
CA ASP A 285 9.12 -8.52 -9.75
C ASP A 285 10.05 -9.61 -9.17
N GLY A 286 10.34 -10.65 -9.98
CA GLY A 286 11.27 -11.74 -9.65
C GLY A 286 10.62 -13.10 -9.34
N PHE A 287 11.47 -14.10 -9.07
CA PHE A 287 11.07 -15.50 -8.80
C PHE A 287 10.13 -15.59 -7.59
N MET A 288 10.46 -14.88 -6.51
CA MET A 288 9.63 -14.84 -5.29
C MET A 288 8.28 -14.18 -5.53
N GLY A 289 8.18 -13.25 -6.50
CA GLY A 289 6.92 -12.59 -6.84
C GLY A 289 5.84 -13.53 -7.34
N LYS A 290 6.20 -14.64 -7.99
CA LYS A 290 5.22 -15.68 -8.39
C LYS A 290 4.63 -16.40 -7.17
N PHE A 291 5.47 -16.79 -6.21
CA PHE A 291 5.03 -17.44 -4.98
C PHE A 291 4.21 -16.49 -4.10
N SER A 292 4.65 -15.24 -3.96
CA SER A 292 3.88 -14.21 -3.25
C SER A 292 2.51 -13.99 -3.90
N LYS A 293 2.41 -13.94 -5.24
CA LYS A 293 1.12 -13.82 -5.94
C LYS A 293 0.16 -14.96 -5.61
N VAL A 294 0.65 -16.20 -5.57
CA VAL A 294 -0.19 -17.36 -5.21
C VAL A 294 -0.59 -17.30 -3.74
N GLY A 295 0.36 -17.06 -2.84
CA GLY A 295 0.12 -17.04 -1.40
C GLY A 295 -0.78 -15.92 -0.92
N THR A 296 -0.93 -14.87 -1.72
CA THR A 296 -1.75 -13.70 -1.39
C THR A 296 -3.13 -13.75 -2.04
N LYS A 297 -3.37 -14.69 -2.97
CA LYS A 297 -4.66 -14.86 -3.65
C LYS A 297 -5.88 -14.97 -2.72
N PRO A 298 -5.84 -15.65 -1.56
CA PRO A 298 -6.98 -15.68 -0.65
C PRO A 298 -7.29 -14.31 -0.03
N LEU A 299 -6.25 -13.58 0.39
CA LEU A 299 -6.37 -12.22 0.93
C LEU A 299 -6.95 -11.28 -0.11
N GLN A 300 -6.42 -11.38 -1.31
CA GLN A 300 -6.84 -10.70 -2.52
C GLN A 300 -8.34 -10.89 -2.83
N VAL A 301 -8.84 -12.13 -2.77
CA VAL A 301 -10.26 -12.44 -2.99
C VAL A 301 -11.14 -11.84 -1.89
N LEU A 302 -10.72 -11.92 -0.63
CA LEU A 302 -11.49 -11.39 0.49
C LEU A 302 -11.54 -9.85 0.49
N ASP A 303 -10.42 -9.19 0.19
CA ASP A 303 -10.38 -7.73 0.00
C ASP A 303 -11.29 -7.31 -1.16
N GLY A 304 -11.24 -8.00 -2.31
CA GLY A 304 -12.15 -7.76 -3.43
C GLY A 304 -13.62 -7.93 -3.05
N LEU A 305 -13.95 -8.91 -2.21
CA LEU A 305 -15.30 -9.13 -1.69
C LEU A 305 -15.76 -7.99 -0.76
N MET A 306 -14.90 -7.53 0.15
CA MET A 306 -15.20 -6.43 1.08
C MET A 306 -15.37 -5.10 0.33
N ARG A 307 -14.51 -4.81 -0.66
CA ARG A 307 -14.67 -3.65 -1.54
C ARG A 307 -15.97 -3.72 -2.35
N SER A 308 -16.28 -4.87 -2.91
CA SER A 308 -17.54 -5.09 -3.66
C SER A 308 -18.75 -4.81 -2.77
N THR A 309 -18.69 -5.30 -1.52
CA THR A 309 -19.73 -5.09 -0.51
C THR A 309 -19.88 -3.61 -0.17
N ALA A 310 -18.78 -2.93 0.13
CA ALA A 310 -18.75 -1.52 0.48
C ALA A 310 -19.28 -0.64 -0.66
N VAL A 311 -18.82 -0.87 -1.89
CA VAL A 311 -19.21 -0.04 -3.03
C VAL A 311 -20.67 -0.28 -3.45
N THR A 312 -21.16 -1.52 -3.35
CA THR A 312 -22.57 -1.84 -3.62
C THR A 312 -23.48 -1.15 -2.61
N GLY A 313 -23.16 -1.25 -1.32
CA GLY A 313 -23.91 -0.57 -0.27
C GLY A 313 -23.86 0.94 -0.41
N ALA A 314 -22.69 1.51 -0.73
CA ALA A 314 -22.53 2.94 -0.97
C ALA A 314 -23.38 3.42 -2.16
N TYR A 315 -23.39 2.66 -3.26
CA TYR A 315 -24.16 3.00 -4.45
C TYR A 315 -25.67 2.95 -4.16
N GLU A 316 -26.17 1.89 -3.52
CA GLU A 316 -27.59 1.80 -3.13
C GLU A 316 -27.99 2.93 -2.16
N LYS A 317 -27.12 3.28 -1.21
CA LYS A 317 -27.35 4.41 -0.28
C LYS A 317 -27.50 5.72 -1.03
N LEU A 318 -26.54 6.05 -1.88
CA LEU A 318 -26.53 7.33 -2.60
C LEU A 318 -27.72 7.42 -3.58
N ALA A 319 -28.09 6.30 -4.22
CA ALA A 319 -29.27 6.22 -5.06
C ALA A 319 -30.55 6.50 -4.25
N PHE A 320 -30.69 5.86 -3.09
CA PHE A 320 -31.84 6.08 -2.20
C PHE A 320 -31.92 7.53 -1.69
N GLU A 321 -30.81 8.10 -1.21
CA GLU A 321 -30.75 9.47 -0.71
C GLU A 321 -31.14 10.52 -1.78
N ARG A 322 -30.98 10.18 -3.06
CA ARG A 322 -31.33 11.03 -4.21
C ARG A 322 -32.67 10.67 -4.86
N GLY A 323 -33.37 9.66 -4.35
CA GLY A 323 -34.60 9.16 -4.97
C GLY A 323 -34.39 8.54 -6.36
N ILE A 324 -33.18 8.09 -6.67
CA ILE A 324 -32.83 7.45 -7.94
C ILE A 324 -33.09 5.95 -7.81
N THR A 325 -33.84 5.39 -8.76
CA THR A 325 -34.00 3.93 -8.83
C THR A 325 -32.72 3.30 -9.37
N VAL A 326 -32.26 2.24 -8.71
CA VAL A 326 -31.04 1.54 -9.11
C VAL A 326 -31.28 0.75 -10.40
N ASP A 327 -30.74 1.25 -11.51
CA ASP A 327 -30.60 0.51 -12.78
C ASP A 327 -29.13 0.10 -12.98
N LEU A 328 -28.88 -1.21 -13.04
CA LEU A 328 -27.54 -1.75 -13.23
C LEU A 328 -27.10 -1.77 -14.70
N LEU A 329 -28.06 -1.69 -15.64
CA LEU A 329 -27.79 -1.67 -17.08
C LEU A 329 -27.41 -0.26 -17.53
N ASN A 330 -28.07 0.76 -16.96
CA ASN A 330 -27.79 2.17 -17.22
C ASN A 330 -27.41 2.91 -15.94
N PRO A 331 -26.25 2.60 -15.35
CA PRO A 331 -25.88 3.16 -14.06
C PRO A 331 -25.49 4.63 -14.15
N ASP A 332 -25.82 5.37 -13.10
CA ASP A 332 -25.45 6.77 -12.98
C ASP A 332 -23.94 6.91 -12.71
N LYS A 333 -23.25 7.61 -13.60
CA LYS A 333 -21.79 7.79 -13.54
C LYS A 333 -21.34 8.62 -12.34
N GLN A 334 -22.15 9.57 -11.89
CA GLN A 334 -21.85 10.37 -10.72
C GLN A 334 -21.97 9.54 -9.44
N LEU A 335 -23.03 8.71 -9.34
CA LEU A 335 -23.17 7.76 -8.23
C LEU A 335 -22.01 6.76 -8.18
N ILE A 336 -21.52 6.28 -9.34
CA ILE A 336 -20.32 5.43 -9.40
C ILE A 336 -19.11 6.14 -8.80
N GLN A 337 -18.87 7.41 -9.17
CA GLN A 337 -17.72 8.16 -8.65
C GLN A 337 -17.80 8.39 -7.14
N GLU A 338 -18.98 8.75 -6.64
CA GLU A 338 -19.20 9.00 -5.21
C GLU A 338 -19.16 7.71 -4.38
N ALA A 339 -19.77 6.63 -4.87
CA ALA A 339 -19.69 5.32 -4.23
C ALA A 339 -18.24 4.82 -4.18
N THR A 340 -17.46 5.07 -5.23
CA THR A 340 -16.02 4.78 -5.24
C THR A 340 -15.28 5.58 -4.16
N ALA A 341 -15.60 6.87 -4.01
CA ALA A 341 -15.00 7.70 -2.98
C ALA A 341 -15.33 7.21 -1.56
N LEU A 342 -16.58 6.81 -1.30
CA LEU A 342 -16.99 6.23 -0.01
C LEU A 342 -16.33 4.88 0.26
N MET A 343 -16.22 4.02 -0.76
CA MET A 343 -15.51 2.75 -0.65
C MET A 343 -14.03 2.97 -0.31
N ARG A 344 -13.34 3.93 -0.95
CA ARG A 344 -11.94 4.28 -0.64
C ARG A 344 -11.74 4.85 0.75
N GLN A 345 -12.80 5.39 1.36
CA GLN A 345 -12.74 5.79 2.76
C GLN A 345 -12.78 4.54 3.63
N SER A 346 -13.79 3.68 3.49
CA SER A 346 -13.95 2.52 4.39
C SER A 346 -12.90 1.42 4.18
N GLN A 347 -12.48 1.20 2.94
CA GLN A 347 -11.46 0.23 2.55
C GLN A 347 -10.17 0.98 2.30
N GLY A 348 -9.04 0.48 2.81
CA GLY A 348 -7.74 1.07 2.50
C GLY A 348 -7.48 1.11 1.00
N SER A 349 -6.43 1.81 0.60
CA SER A 349 -6.04 1.86 -0.80
C SER A 349 -4.53 1.72 -0.96
N SER A 350 -4.13 0.80 -1.83
CA SER A 350 -2.73 0.63 -2.24
C SER A 350 -2.23 1.78 -3.14
N PHE A 351 -3.10 2.71 -3.55
CA PHE A 351 -2.69 3.88 -4.32
C PHE A 351 -2.05 4.93 -3.40
N PHE A 352 -0.91 5.46 -3.81
CA PHE A 352 -0.14 6.47 -3.05
C PHE A 352 -0.97 7.71 -2.67
N LYS A 353 -1.95 8.08 -3.50
CA LYS A 353 -2.81 9.26 -3.29
C LYS A 353 -3.77 9.13 -2.11
N ASP A 354 -4.05 7.89 -1.71
CA ASP A 354 -4.98 7.55 -0.63
C ASP A 354 -4.24 7.06 0.62
N GLN A 355 -2.90 7.06 0.59
CA GLN A 355 -2.08 6.56 1.67
C GLN A 355 -1.62 7.69 2.60
N PRO A 356 -1.46 7.38 3.90
CA PRO A 356 -0.86 8.31 4.84
C PRO A 356 0.49 8.83 4.34
N LEU A 357 0.72 10.15 4.46
CA LEU A 357 1.98 10.80 4.06
C LEU A 357 3.21 10.14 4.72
N ALA A 358 3.06 9.63 5.95
CA ALA A 358 4.11 8.90 6.63
C ALA A 358 4.63 7.68 5.85
N LEU A 359 3.77 6.98 5.10
CA LEU A 359 4.13 5.81 4.29
C LEU A 359 4.64 6.17 2.89
N THR A 360 4.24 7.34 2.37
CA THR A 360 4.48 7.72 0.98
C THR A 360 5.64 8.69 0.82
N THR A 361 5.76 9.69 1.69
CA THR A 361 6.85 10.69 1.69
C THR A 361 7.89 10.43 2.77
N GLY A 362 7.56 9.66 3.81
CA GLY A 362 8.43 9.47 4.98
C GLY A 362 8.29 10.60 6.02
N PHE A 363 7.36 11.53 5.82
CA PHE A 363 7.09 12.63 6.74
C PHE A 363 6.52 12.12 8.08
N GLY A 364 6.97 12.68 9.20
CA GLY A 364 6.54 12.29 10.55
C GLY A 364 7.60 11.50 11.30
N LEU A 365 7.24 10.31 11.80
CA LEU A 365 7.95 9.56 12.86
C LEU A 365 9.48 9.43 12.71
N LEU A 366 9.97 8.95 11.57
CA LEU A 366 11.40 8.63 11.38
C LEU A 366 12.05 9.41 10.22
N GLU A 367 11.36 10.40 9.67
CA GLU A 367 11.80 11.24 8.53
C GLU A 367 12.39 10.45 7.33
N ASN A 368 12.01 9.18 7.20
CA ASN A 368 12.55 8.24 6.22
C ASN A 368 11.45 7.28 5.79
N LYS A 369 11.25 7.18 4.48
CA LYS A 369 10.18 6.38 3.89
C LYS A 369 10.34 4.89 4.18
N SER A 370 11.56 4.35 4.03
CA SER A 370 11.83 2.93 4.25
C SER A 370 11.67 2.56 5.72
N LEU A 371 12.12 3.42 6.64
CA LEU A 371 11.96 3.23 8.09
C LEU A 371 10.50 3.33 8.53
N ASN A 372 9.77 4.35 8.07
CA ASN A 372 8.33 4.46 8.36
C ASN A 372 7.56 3.26 7.79
N LYS A 373 7.82 2.87 6.54
CA LYS A 373 7.22 1.68 5.94
C LYS A 373 7.55 0.42 6.73
N ALA A 374 8.78 0.27 7.22
CA ALA A 374 9.20 -0.86 8.03
C ALA A 374 8.49 -0.88 9.40
N ALA A 375 8.48 0.25 10.12
CA ALA A 375 7.85 0.38 11.43
C ALA A 375 6.33 0.21 11.37
N LEU A 376 5.71 0.72 10.32
CA LEU A 376 4.27 0.68 10.08
C LEU A 376 3.87 -0.48 9.16
N THR A 377 4.75 -1.45 8.94
CA THR A 377 4.44 -2.65 8.14
C THR A 377 3.24 -3.34 8.80
N PHE A 378 2.19 -3.64 8.02
CA PHE A 378 0.91 -4.19 8.48
C PHE A 378 0.04 -3.26 9.32
N GLN A 379 0.43 -2.00 9.52
CA GLN A 379 -0.37 -0.99 10.21
C GLN A 379 -1.10 -0.05 9.25
N SER A 380 -0.97 -0.23 7.93
CA SER A 380 -1.68 0.59 6.93
C SER A 380 -3.19 0.61 7.14
N PHE A 381 -3.75 -0.56 7.47
CA PHE A 381 -5.16 -0.70 7.80
C PHE A 381 -5.55 0.08 9.06
N MET A 382 -4.74 0.00 10.11
CA MET A 382 -4.96 0.73 11.38
C MET A 382 -4.84 2.24 11.19
N LEU A 383 -3.89 2.68 10.37
CA LEU A 383 -3.73 4.08 10.00
C LEU A 383 -4.93 4.59 9.21
N ASN A 384 -5.47 3.80 8.27
CA ASN A 384 -6.67 4.17 7.54
C ASN A 384 -7.90 4.25 8.47
N ARG A 385 -8.05 3.27 9.36
CA ARG A 385 -9.11 3.30 10.38
C ARG A 385 -8.99 4.51 11.30
N TRP A 386 -7.78 4.83 11.77
CA TRP A 386 -7.53 6.00 12.60
C TRP A 386 -7.85 7.32 11.88
N ASP A 387 -7.44 7.43 10.61
CA ASP A 387 -7.75 8.57 9.76
C ASP A 387 -9.27 8.72 9.54
N ASN A 388 -9.97 7.62 9.29
CA ASN A 388 -11.44 7.61 9.23
C ASN A 388 -12.08 8.00 10.55
N MET A 389 -11.62 7.47 11.67
CA MET A 389 -12.11 7.84 12.99
C MET A 389 -11.92 9.34 13.23
N ASN A 390 -10.75 9.88 12.96
CA ASN A 390 -10.49 11.32 13.10
C ASN A 390 -11.44 12.13 12.22
N ARG A 391 -11.60 11.76 10.94
CA ARG A 391 -12.55 12.42 10.06
C ARG A 391 -13.97 12.36 10.60
N GLN A 392 -14.45 11.18 10.97
CA GLN A 392 -15.84 10.96 11.36
C GLN A 392 -16.16 11.55 12.73
N ILE A 393 -15.30 11.35 13.72
CA ILE A 393 -15.51 11.84 15.09
C ILE A 393 -15.31 13.35 15.16
N TRP A 394 -14.24 13.87 14.56
CA TRP A 394 -13.97 15.31 14.60
C TRP A 394 -14.97 16.10 13.77
N ARG A 395 -15.21 15.67 12.52
CA ARG A 395 -16.08 16.42 11.61
C ARG A 395 -17.55 16.24 11.97
N MET A 396 -18.04 15.00 12.07
CA MET A 396 -19.48 14.79 12.32
C MET A 396 -19.82 15.03 13.79
N GLY A 397 -18.98 14.59 14.72
CA GLY A 397 -19.24 14.72 16.16
C GLY A 397 -19.00 16.12 16.69
N ILE A 398 -17.80 16.66 16.50
CA ILE A 398 -17.38 17.92 17.14
C ILE A 398 -17.79 19.14 16.29
N LYS A 399 -17.57 19.10 14.98
CA LYS A 399 -17.85 20.25 14.11
C LYS A 399 -19.33 20.37 13.71
N GLU A 400 -19.97 19.26 13.34
CA GLU A 400 -21.36 19.23 12.88
C GLU A 400 -22.37 18.95 14.01
N GLY A 401 -21.89 18.53 15.20
CA GLY A 401 -22.73 18.30 16.38
C GLY A 401 -23.56 17.01 16.34
N ASP A 402 -23.33 16.12 15.36
CA ASP A 402 -24.03 14.83 15.24
C ASP A 402 -23.35 13.75 16.10
N TYR A 403 -23.48 13.89 17.42
CA TYR A 403 -22.91 12.96 18.40
C TYR A 403 -23.42 11.52 18.22
N LYS A 404 -24.65 11.34 17.70
CA LYS A 404 -25.23 10.02 17.48
C LYS A 404 -24.52 9.29 16.34
N LYS A 405 -24.29 9.95 15.19
CA LYS A 405 -23.50 9.35 14.11
C LYS A 405 -22.05 9.15 14.52
N ALA A 406 -21.44 10.10 15.22
CA ALA A 406 -20.06 9.97 15.68
C ALA A 406 -19.88 8.79 16.66
N SER A 407 -20.77 8.62 17.63
CA SER A 407 -20.72 7.50 18.58
C SER A 407 -21.01 6.15 17.92
N ALA A 408 -21.95 6.08 16.98
CA ALA A 408 -22.18 4.87 16.18
C ALA A 408 -20.94 4.51 15.35
N SER A 409 -20.30 5.49 14.71
CA SER A 409 -19.09 5.28 13.90
C SER A 409 -17.93 4.81 14.76
N PHE A 410 -17.73 5.42 15.94
CA PHE A 410 -16.75 4.96 16.93
C PHE A 410 -17.03 3.52 17.37
N PHE A 411 -18.29 3.20 17.71
CA PHE A 411 -18.67 1.85 18.11
C PHE A 411 -18.31 0.82 17.03
N TRP A 412 -18.65 1.08 15.77
CA TRP A 412 -18.35 0.16 14.67
C TRP A 412 -16.85 0.06 14.40
N MET A 413 -16.16 1.18 14.21
CA MET A 413 -14.74 1.19 13.83
C MET A 413 -13.81 0.71 14.94
N VAL A 414 -14.17 0.90 16.21
CA VAL A 414 -13.30 0.59 17.35
C VAL A 414 -13.75 -0.66 18.08
N ILE A 415 -14.97 -0.65 18.61
CA ILE A 415 -15.43 -1.70 19.51
C ILE A 415 -15.76 -2.96 18.71
N PHE A 416 -16.59 -2.83 17.69
CA PHE A 416 -17.00 -3.98 16.88
C PHE A 416 -15.83 -4.54 16.07
N ALA A 417 -14.96 -3.70 15.53
CA ALA A 417 -13.77 -4.16 14.85
C ALA A 417 -12.82 -4.95 15.79
N ALA A 418 -12.57 -4.45 17.00
CA ALA A 418 -11.75 -5.13 18.00
C ALA A 418 -12.37 -6.47 18.45
N ALA A 419 -13.70 -6.51 18.63
CA ALA A 419 -14.45 -7.72 18.96
C ALA A 419 -14.40 -8.74 17.82
N THR A 420 -14.54 -8.28 16.57
CA THR A 420 -14.46 -9.11 15.36
C THR A 420 -13.05 -9.67 15.19
N GLU A 421 -12.01 -8.86 15.37
CA GLU A 421 -10.62 -9.31 15.33
C GLU A 421 -10.35 -10.38 16.40
N GLU A 422 -10.81 -10.16 17.64
CA GLU A 422 -10.66 -11.13 18.72
C GLU A 422 -11.42 -12.43 18.43
N GLY A 423 -12.65 -12.34 17.90
CA GLY A 423 -13.44 -13.49 17.49
C GLY A 423 -12.74 -14.31 16.38
N ILE A 424 -12.20 -13.63 15.37
CA ILE A 424 -11.41 -14.24 14.30
C ILE A 424 -10.15 -14.90 14.85
N ARG A 425 -9.42 -14.22 15.74
CA ARG A 425 -8.21 -14.76 16.38
C ARG A 425 -8.53 -16.00 17.20
N ARG A 426 -9.60 -15.99 17.98
CA ARG A 426 -10.07 -17.15 18.75
C ARG A 426 -10.47 -18.29 17.84
N GLY A 427 -11.31 -18.06 16.83
CA GLY A 427 -11.69 -19.10 15.87
C GLY A 427 -10.48 -19.71 15.15
N GLY A 428 -9.53 -18.89 14.71
CA GLY A 428 -8.27 -19.35 14.12
C GLY A 428 -7.43 -20.17 15.10
N ARG A 429 -7.33 -19.75 16.37
CA ARG A 429 -6.67 -20.53 17.43
C ARG A 429 -7.41 -21.85 17.69
N SER A 430 -8.74 -21.88 17.71
CA SER A 430 -9.52 -23.10 17.91
C SER A 430 -9.26 -24.12 16.80
N ILE A 431 -9.17 -23.70 15.54
CA ILE A 431 -8.81 -24.58 14.41
C ILE A 431 -7.39 -25.14 14.60
N ILE A 432 -6.44 -24.28 14.98
CA ILE A 432 -5.06 -24.71 15.24
C ILE A 432 -5.01 -25.66 16.44
N ASN A 433 -5.72 -25.36 17.52
CA ASN A 433 -5.75 -26.15 18.74
C ASN A 433 -6.45 -27.49 18.51
N LEU A 434 -7.48 -27.55 17.65
CA LEU A 434 -8.09 -28.80 17.20
C LEU A 434 -7.07 -29.66 16.44
N ALA A 435 -6.24 -29.04 15.59
CA ALA A 435 -5.21 -29.74 14.84
C ALA A 435 -3.99 -30.15 15.69
N THR A 436 -3.63 -29.38 16.72
CA THR A 436 -2.41 -29.60 17.52
C THR A 436 -2.66 -30.19 18.92
N GLY A 437 -3.91 -30.29 19.37
CA GLY A 437 -4.29 -30.82 20.69
C GLY A 437 -3.96 -29.91 21.89
N ASP A 438 -3.56 -28.66 21.65
CA ASP A 438 -2.98 -27.78 22.69
C ASP A 438 -4.06 -26.88 23.31
N LYS A 439 -4.21 -26.91 24.65
CA LYS A 439 -5.18 -26.08 25.39
C LYS A 439 -4.44 -24.93 26.08
N GLN A 440 -4.34 -23.78 25.42
CA GLN A 440 -3.78 -22.57 26.02
C GLN A 440 -4.81 -21.90 26.95
N SER A 441 -4.37 -21.36 28.09
CA SER A 441 -5.24 -20.58 28.98
C SER A 441 -5.64 -19.28 28.29
N GLU A 442 -6.92 -19.13 27.99
CA GLU A 442 -7.45 -17.93 27.34
C GLU A 442 -7.58 -16.79 28.35
N GLN A 443 -7.03 -15.62 27.99
CA GLN A 443 -7.43 -14.36 28.62
C GLN A 443 -8.92 -14.10 28.36
N SER A 444 -9.55 -13.28 29.20
CA SER A 444 -10.97 -12.98 29.02
C SER A 444 -11.19 -12.20 27.71
N PHE A 445 -12.33 -12.45 27.04
CA PHE A 445 -12.67 -11.78 25.78
C PHE A 445 -12.70 -10.26 25.94
N ALA A 446 -13.19 -9.79 27.09
CA ALA A 446 -13.27 -8.38 27.42
C ALA A 446 -11.89 -7.73 27.56
N GLU A 447 -10.95 -8.35 28.29
CA GLU A 447 -9.58 -7.83 28.42
C GLU A 447 -8.87 -7.74 27.06
N ASN A 448 -8.99 -8.78 26.23
CA ASN A 448 -8.39 -8.78 24.89
C ASN A 448 -9.05 -7.74 23.97
N SER A 449 -10.37 -7.58 24.05
CA SER A 449 -11.08 -6.56 23.26
C SER A 449 -10.66 -5.15 23.65
N VAL A 450 -10.54 -4.85 24.96
CA VAL A 450 -10.05 -3.56 25.44
C VAL A 450 -8.60 -3.34 25.02
N LEU A 451 -7.75 -4.36 25.12
CA LEU A 451 -6.37 -4.28 24.65
C LEU A 451 -6.30 -4.01 23.14
N ASN A 452 -7.13 -4.69 22.33
CA ASN A 452 -7.21 -4.47 20.89
C ASN A 452 -7.69 -3.05 20.56
N VAL A 453 -8.62 -2.47 21.33
CA VAL A 453 -9.04 -1.07 21.20
C VAL A 453 -7.88 -0.11 21.44
N VAL A 454 -7.11 -0.30 22.50
CA VAL A 454 -5.90 0.52 22.75
C VAL A 454 -4.86 0.31 21.65
N GLN A 455 -4.74 -0.93 21.16
CA GLN A 455 -3.87 -1.27 20.04
C GLN A 455 -4.33 -0.68 18.71
N THR A 456 -5.55 -0.17 18.64
CA THR A 456 -6.10 0.47 17.44
C THR A 456 -5.54 1.88 17.21
N ILE A 457 -4.98 2.49 18.26
CA ILE A 457 -4.32 3.78 18.20
C ILE A 457 -2.89 3.57 17.65
N PRO A 458 -2.51 4.18 16.51
CA PRO A 458 -1.16 4.07 15.98
C PRO A 458 -0.11 4.49 17.02
N ILE A 459 1.06 3.84 17.01
CA ILE A 459 2.19 4.04 17.96
C ILE A 459 1.87 3.57 19.39
N ALA A 460 0.75 3.99 19.98
CA ALA A 460 0.33 3.53 21.30
C ALA A 460 0.10 2.01 21.31
N GLY A 461 -0.47 1.45 20.25
CA GLY A 461 -0.63 0.01 20.14
C GLY A 461 0.69 -0.76 20.06
N SER A 462 1.65 -0.25 19.30
CA SER A 462 2.99 -0.85 19.23
C SER A 462 3.76 -0.70 20.55
N LEU A 463 3.62 0.43 21.25
CA LEU A 463 4.22 0.64 22.58
C LEU A 463 3.57 -0.25 23.63
N VAL A 464 2.23 -0.34 23.67
CA VAL A 464 1.50 -1.19 24.60
C VAL A 464 1.80 -2.66 24.31
N SER A 465 1.87 -3.08 23.05
CA SER A 465 2.31 -4.44 22.69
C SER A 465 3.77 -4.70 23.13
N ALA A 466 4.67 -3.72 22.95
CA ALA A 466 6.05 -3.85 23.38
C ALA A 466 6.18 -3.95 24.91
N LEU A 467 5.44 -3.13 25.64
CA LEU A 467 5.41 -3.13 27.11
C LEU A 467 4.73 -4.38 27.68
N THR A 468 3.68 -4.89 27.02
CA THR A 468 2.89 -6.03 27.51
C THR A 468 3.55 -7.37 27.18
N TYR A 469 4.18 -7.49 26.01
CA TYR A 469 4.72 -8.76 25.51
C TYR A 469 6.24 -8.79 25.42
N SER A 470 6.95 -7.75 25.89
CA SER A 470 8.40 -7.59 25.75
C SER A 470 8.90 -7.83 24.32
N SER A 471 8.10 -7.44 23.33
CA SER A 471 8.39 -7.62 21.90
C SER A 471 8.80 -6.29 21.28
N ASN A 472 9.66 -6.31 20.27
CA ASN A 472 10.03 -5.09 19.57
C ASN A 472 8.81 -4.57 18.78
N PRO A 473 8.48 -3.27 18.82
CA PRO A 473 7.38 -2.71 18.04
C PRO A 473 7.56 -2.83 16.52
N VAL A 474 8.80 -3.06 16.04
CA VAL A 474 9.11 -3.18 14.61
C VAL A 474 9.16 -4.66 14.19
N PRO A 475 8.27 -5.13 13.29
CA PRO A 475 8.18 -6.55 12.90
C PRO A 475 9.49 -7.14 12.35
N ILE A 476 10.29 -6.32 11.67
CA ILE A 476 11.59 -6.73 11.12
C ILE A 476 12.56 -7.08 12.25
N ILE A 477 12.56 -6.30 13.33
CA ILE A 477 13.44 -6.55 14.47
C ILE A 477 13.02 -7.83 15.17
N ASN A 478 11.72 -8.07 15.36
CA ASN A 478 11.22 -9.34 15.91
C ASN A 478 11.66 -10.56 15.07
N THR A 479 11.64 -10.45 13.74
CA THR A 479 12.05 -11.57 12.88
C THR A 479 13.57 -11.83 12.99
N ALA A 480 14.39 -10.78 13.12
CA ALA A 480 15.82 -10.91 13.36
C ALA A 480 16.12 -11.47 14.77
N GLU A 481 15.40 -11.00 15.79
CA GLU A 481 15.47 -11.53 17.16
C GLU A 481 15.05 -13.00 17.20
N ASP A 482 14.00 -13.41 16.48
CA ASP A 482 13.57 -14.81 16.36
C ASP A 482 14.65 -15.69 15.71
N LEU A 483 15.36 -15.18 14.70
CA LEU A 483 16.49 -15.88 14.10
C LEU A 483 17.63 -16.08 15.12
N LEU A 484 18.03 -15.00 15.80
CA LEU A 484 19.12 -15.02 16.78
C LEU A 484 18.79 -15.88 18.01
N THR A 485 17.58 -15.74 18.55
CA THR A 485 17.10 -16.53 19.68
C THR A 485 16.89 -18.00 19.30
N GLY A 486 16.39 -18.28 18.10
CA GLY A 486 16.28 -19.62 17.54
C GLY A 486 17.65 -20.29 17.43
N ALA A 487 18.61 -19.64 16.76
CA ALA A 487 19.99 -20.13 16.63
C ALA A 487 20.67 -20.30 18.00
N GLY A 488 20.51 -19.32 18.90
CA GLY A 488 20.99 -19.41 20.27
C GLY A 488 20.39 -20.59 21.04
N THR A 489 19.12 -20.91 20.82
CA THR A 489 18.43 -22.05 21.43
C THR A 489 18.92 -23.39 20.87
N VAL A 490 19.29 -23.46 19.58
CA VAL A 490 19.95 -24.64 19.00
C VAL A 490 21.27 -24.93 19.68
N VAL A 491 22.07 -23.88 19.91
CA VAL A 491 23.41 -24.01 20.51
C VAL A 491 23.32 -24.26 22.02
N LYS A 492 22.52 -23.48 22.75
CA LYS A 492 22.47 -23.48 24.22
C LYS A 492 21.43 -24.43 24.82
N GLY A 493 20.50 -24.95 24.02
CA GLY A 493 19.43 -25.83 24.50
C GLY A 493 19.99 -27.16 25.02
N LYS A 494 19.64 -27.55 26.25
CA LYS A 494 20.10 -28.82 26.83
C LYS A 494 19.34 -30.03 26.28
N ALA A 495 18.04 -29.89 26.03
CA ALA A 495 17.19 -30.98 25.53
C ALA A 495 17.11 -30.97 23.99
N GLY A 496 17.05 -32.16 23.38
CA GLY A 496 16.93 -32.32 21.93
C GLY A 496 15.68 -31.64 21.35
N SER A 497 14.54 -31.71 22.04
CA SER A 497 13.32 -31.02 21.62
C SER A 497 13.44 -29.49 21.72
N THR A 498 14.17 -28.96 22.70
CA THR A 498 14.48 -27.53 22.78
C THR A 498 15.34 -27.08 21.61
N LYS A 499 16.38 -27.85 21.26
CA LYS A 499 17.21 -27.58 20.08
C LYS A 499 16.39 -27.64 18.79
N ALA A 500 15.54 -28.65 18.63
CA ALA A 500 14.67 -28.79 17.46
C ALA A 500 13.68 -27.62 17.33
N LYS A 501 13.06 -27.19 18.43
CA LYS A 501 12.20 -25.98 18.45
C LYS A 501 12.98 -24.71 18.08
N GLY A 502 14.22 -24.59 18.56
CA GLY A 502 15.12 -23.50 18.19
C GLY A 502 15.48 -23.50 16.70
N ALA A 503 15.76 -24.68 16.14
CA ALA A 503 16.10 -24.84 14.73
C ALA A 503 14.92 -24.50 13.83
N VAL A 504 13.72 -24.97 14.18
CA VAL A 504 12.48 -24.65 13.44
C VAL A 504 12.19 -23.15 13.50
N GLN A 505 12.39 -22.49 14.65
CA GLN A 505 12.24 -21.04 14.78
C GLN A 505 13.26 -20.29 13.91
N ALA A 506 14.53 -20.69 13.94
CA ALA A 506 15.59 -20.09 13.12
C ALA A 506 15.33 -20.27 11.62
N ILE A 507 14.93 -21.47 11.18
CA ILE A 507 14.58 -21.77 9.78
C ILE A 507 13.35 -20.96 9.35
N GLY A 508 12.33 -20.88 10.20
CA GLY A 508 11.14 -20.07 9.94
C GLY A 508 11.46 -18.59 9.76
N ALA A 509 12.28 -18.04 10.66
CA ALA A 509 12.72 -16.64 10.61
C ALA A 509 13.61 -16.38 9.38
N ALA A 510 14.59 -17.25 9.10
CA ALA A 510 15.43 -17.16 7.91
C ALA A 510 14.59 -17.24 6.63
N GLY A 511 13.66 -18.18 6.55
CA GLY A 511 12.70 -18.28 5.44
C GLY A 511 11.91 -16.99 5.26
N SER A 512 11.46 -16.36 6.34
CA SER A 512 10.70 -15.11 6.27
C SER A 512 11.56 -13.95 5.78
N LEU A 513 12.81 -13.85 6.25
CA LEU A 513 13.78 -12.84 5.81
C LEU A 513 14.17 -13.01 4.32
N LEU A 514 14.14 -14.24 3.83
CA LEU A 514 14.36 -14.57 2.41
C LEU A 514 13.09 -14.50 1.57
N GLY A 515 11.92 -14.23 2.17
CA GLY A 515 10.64 -14.09 1.47
C GLY A 515 9.94 -15.38 1.12
N VAL A 516 10.32 -16.49 1.76
CA VAL A 516 9.67 -17.79 1.59
C VAL A 516 8.27 -17.71 2.19
N ALA A 517 7.28 -17.70 1.31
CA ALA A 517 5.86 -17.61 1.66
C ALA A 517 5.45 -18.67 2.69
N GLY A 518 4.87 -18.23 3.83
CA GLY A 518 4.34 -19.13 4.86
C GLY A 518 5.38 -19.76 5.77
N SER A 519 6.68 -19.44 5.64
CA SER A 519 7.75 -20.00 6.47
C SER A 519 7.54 -19.75 7.97
N SER A 520 7.07 -18.54 8.35
CA SER A 520 6.77 -18.23 9.75
C SER A 520 5.62 -19.08 10.30
N GLN A 521 4.59 -19.34 9.49
CA GLN A 521 3.44 -20.13 9.91
C GLN A 521 3.76 -21.63 9.97
N ALA A 522 4.48 -22.14 8.98
CA ALA A 522 4.99 -23.51 8.98
C ALA A 522 5.87 -23.76 10.21
N ALA A 523 6.79 -22.84 10.52
CA ALA A 523 7.62 -22.94 11.71
C ALA A 523 6.79 -22.92 13.02
N GLN A 524 5.76 -22.10 13.12
CA GLN A 524 4.86 -22.10 14.28
C GLN A 524 4.12 -23.42 14.44
N ILE A 525 3.60 -24.00 13.34
CA ILE A 525 2.90 -25.28 13.35
C ILE A 525 3.86 -26.41 13.75
N ILE A 526 5.04 -26.50 13.11
CA ILE A 526 6.04 -27.53 13.40
C ILE A 526 6.54 -27.42 14.85
N LYS A 527 6.79 -26.19 15.34
CA LYS A 527 7.23 -25.95 16.72
C LYS A 527 6.22 -26.44 17.76
N LYS A 528 4.91 -26.38 17.45
CA LYS A 528 3.84 -26.92 18.31
C LYS A 528 3.79 -28.44 18.31
N ILE A 529 4.11 -29.09 17.19
CA ILE A 529 4.13 -30.56 17.07
C ILE A 529 5.31 -31.17 17.84
N ILE A 530 6.45 -30.46 17.95
CA ILE A 530 7.61 -30.96 18.68
C ILE A 530 7.27 -31.07 20.19
N PRO A 531 7.32 -32.27 20.80
CA PRO A 531 6.96 -32.46 22.19
C PRO A 531 7.90 -31.67 23.11
N THR A 532 7.34 -30.93 24.05
CA THR A 532 8.11 -30.28 25.11
C THR A 532 8.61 -31.38 26.05
N SER A 533 9.92 -31.50 26.23
CA SER A 533 10.48 -32.49 27.16
C SER A 533 9.91 -32.21 28.55
N THR A 534 9.08 -33.13 29.03
CA THR A 534 8.56 -33.21 30.40
C THR A 534 9.68 -33.66 31.34
N GLY A 535 10.81 -32.96 31.32
CA GLY A 535 11.80 -33.08 32.39
C GLY A 535 11.21 -32.42 33.63
N GLY A 536 10.94 -33.21 34.66
CA GLY A 536 10.32 -32.83 35.95
C GLY A 536 11.10 -31.84 36.81
N THR A 537 11.65 -30.79 36.22
CA THR A 537 11.97 -29.56 36.93
C THR A 537 10.68 -28.78 37.10
N LYS A 538 10.19 -28.71 38.36
CA LYS A 538 9.23 -27.69 38.82
C LYS A 538 9.47 -26.42 38.03
N SER A 539 8.48 -25.92 37.30
CA SER A 539 8.61 -24.63 36.62
C SER A 539 9.09 -23.63 37.67
N SER A 540 10.33 -23.16 37.60
CA SER A 540 10.66 -21.92 38.26
C SER A 540 9.73 -20.94 37.60
N GLY A 541 8.68 -20.53 38.32
CA GLY A 541 7.74 -19.55 37.81
C GLY A 541 8.58 -18.46 37.19
N SER A 542 8.38 -18.18 35.90
CA SER A 542 8.94 -16.97 35.32
C SER A 542 8.57 -15.90 36.35
N LYS A 543 9.57 -15.26 36.96
CA LYS A 543 9.29 -14.06 37.74
C LYS A 543 8.68 -13.13 36.71
N ARG A 544 7.34 -13.13 36.61
CA ARG A 544 6.59 -11.96 36.19
C ARG A 544 7.27 -10.86 36.99
N LEU A 545 7.92 -9.93 36.30
CA LEU A 545 8.38 -8.71 36.92
C LEU A 545 7.20 -8.26 37.78
N LYS A 546 7.37 -8.33 39.11
CA LYS A 546 6.42 -7.70 40.00
C LYS A 546 6.35 -6.27 39.47
N THR A 547 5.14 -5.83 39.14
CA THR A 547 4.86 -4.43 38.84
C THR A 547 5.70 -3.60 39.81
N PRO A 548 6.58 -2.70 39.35
CA PRO A 548 7.44 -1.96 40.25
C PRO A 548 6.57 -1.35 41.34
N ALA A 549 6.97 -1.55 42.61
CA ALA A 549 6.24 -1.02 43.75
C ALA A 549 6.13 0.50 43.56
N GLY A 550 4.90 0.99 43.32
CA GLY A 550 4.65 2.41 43.04
C GLY A 550 3.82 2.71 41.79
N LEU A 551 3.50 1.74 40.93
CA LEU A 551 2.47 1.96 39.91
C LEU A 551 1.08 1.96 40.58
N PRO A 552 0.29 3.04 40.49
CA PRO A 552 -1.05 3.07 41.05
C PRO A 552 -1.89 1.98 40.37
N SER A 553 -2.63 1.21 41.17
CA SER A 553 -3.66 0.33 40.63
C SER A 553 -4.58 1.16 39.74
N LEU A 554 -4.70 0.79 38.47
CA LEU A 554 -5.68 1.41 37.59
C LEU A 554 -7.05 1.39 38.30
N PRO A 555 -7.76 2.52 38.35
CA PRO A 555 -9.07 2.57 38.97
C PRO A 555 -9.95 1.51 38.32
N LYS A 556 -10.66 0.72 39.14
CA LYS A 556 -11.68 -0.20 38.63
C LYS A 556 -12.66 0.63 37.82
N PHE A 557 -12.63 0.47 36.50
CA PHE A 557 -13.51 1.16 35.58
C PHE A 557 -14.91 0.59 35.78
N GLN A 558 -15.70 1.19 36.66
CA GLN A 558 -17.14 0.95 36.72
C GLN A 558 -17.75 1.73 35.56
N LEU A 559 -18.20 1.00 34.53
CA LEU A 559 -19.02 1.60 33.49
C LEU A 559 -20.24 2.24 34.17
N PRO A 560 -20.55 3.52 33.93
CA PRO A 560 -21.75 4.13 34.46
C PRO A 560 -22.95 3.33 33.93
N THR A 561 -23.76 2.80 34.85
CA THR A 561 -25.05 2.23 34.50
C THR A 561 -25.88 3.36 33.89
N PRO A 562 -26.28 3.28 32.60
CA PRO A 562 -27.09 4.32 32.00
C PRO A 562 -28.41 4.41 32.77
N PRO A 563 -28.83 5.62 33.21
CA PRO A 563 -30.12 5.78 33.85
C PRO A 563 -31.22 5.43 32.84
N GLY A 564 -32.04 4.43 33.16
CA GLY A 564 -33.34 4.23 32.50
C GLY A 564 -33.39 3.33 31.26
N LEU A 565 -32.64 2.23 31.19
CA LEU A 565 -32.99 1.17 30.23
C LEU A 565 -34.18 0.34 30.78
N PRO A 566 -35.32 0.27 30.07
CA PRO A 566 -36.46 -0.55 30.48
C PRO A 566 -36.05 -2.03 30.49
N LYS A 567 -36.45 -2.74 31.55
CA LYS A 567 -36.26 -4.19 31.67
C LYS A 567 -36.99 -4.87 30.51
N LEU A 568 -36.25 -5.50 29.60
CA LEU A 568 -36.83 -6.40 28.61
C LEU A 568 -37.51 -7.58 29.34
N PRO A 569 -38.68 -8.04 28.86
CA PRO A 569 -39.35 -9.20 29.41
C PRO A 569 -38.45 -10.43 29.27
N LYS A 570 -38.42 -11.26 30.32
CA LYS A 570 -37.73 -12.54 30.31
C LYS A 570 -38.35 -13.44 29.25
N LEU A 571 -37.52 -13.93 28.32
CA LEU A 571 -37.83 -15.10 27.49
C LEU A 571 -37.67 -16.37 28.32
#